data_AF-A0A7S3TWH0-F1
#
_entry.id   AF-A0A7S3TWH0-F1
#
_cell.length_a   1.000
_cell.length_b   1.000
_cell.length_c   1.000
_cell.angle_alpha   90.00
_cell.angle_beta   90.00
_cell.angle_gamma   90.00
#
_symmetry.space_group_name_H-M   'P 1'
#
loop_
_entity.id
_entity.type
_entity.pdbx_description
1 polymer ?
#
loop_
_entity_poly.entity_id
_entity_poly.type
_entity_poly.pdbx_seq_one_letter_code
_entity_poly.pdbx_strand_id
1 'polypeptide(L)'
;IEFYFSTNNLDRDVYLRKHMDTSTGYVPIGLMVEFSQVKKYRTSIPELLEVIGGSKKLEMDATRKVVRLRDEKERKKWVDANVKAKEAEASATPSQGGIASPPRKAP
;
A
#
# COMPACT_ATOMS: atom_id res chain seq x y z
N ILE A 1 13.11 3.46 -9.54
CA ILE A 1 12.05 3.07 -8.58
C ILE A 1 11.55 4.25 -7.74
N GLU A 2 12.41 5.20 -7.35
CA GLU A 2 12.06 6.38 -6.52
C GLU A 2 10.92 7.25 -7.09
N PHE A 3 10.78 7.32 -8.41
CA PHE A 3 9.69 8.02 -9.07
C PHE A 3 8.29 7.53 -8.64
N TYR A 4 8.13 6.24 -8.34
CA TYR A 4 6.85 5.67 -7.91
C TYR A 4 6.38 6.20 -6.55
N PHE A 5 7.35 6.50 -5.69
CA PHE A 5 7.12 7.08 -4.36
C PHE A 5 7.15 8.61 -4.38
N SER A 6 7.30 9.22 -5.56
CA SER A 6 7.23 10.67 -5.68
C SER A 6 5.80 11.14 -5.53
N THR A 7 5.65 12.35 -5.01
CA THR A 7 4.35 12.94 -4.66
C THR A 7 3.35 12.90 -5.81
N ASN A 8 3.82 13.16 -7.03
CA ASN A 8 3.00 13.20 -8.23
C ASN A 8 2.49 11.81 -8.66
N ASN A 9 3.29 10.77 -8.45
CA ASN A 9 2.89 9.40 -8.77
C ASN A 9 1.91 8.88 -7.73
N LEU A 10 2.26 9.01 -6.44
CA LEU A 10 1.39 8.65 -5.34
C LEU A 10 0.06 9.40 -5.39
N ASP A 11 0.01 10.60 -5.98
CA ASP A 11 -1.25 11.30 -6.19
C ASP A 11 -2.25 10.48 -7.04
N ARG A 12 -1.74 9.91 -8.13
CA ARG A 12 -2.52 9.23 -9.17
C ARG A 12 -2.61 7.72 -8.99
N ASP A 13 -1.60 7.12 -8.37
CA ASP A 13 -1.41 5.68 -8.30
C ASP A 13 -2.09 5.10 -7.07
N VAL A 14 -3.41 4.92 -7.19
CA VAL A 14 -4.27 4.38 -6.13
C VAL A 14 -3.87 2.95 -5.76
N TYR A 15 -3.35 2.17 -6.72
CA TYR A 15 -2.90 0.80 -6.48
C TYR A 15 -1.75 0.75 -5.48
N LEU A 16 -0.76 1.63 -5.64
CA LEU A 16 0.36 1.76 -4.72
C LEU A 16 -0.08 2.28 -3.35
N ARG A 17 -1.03 3.23 -3.31
CA ARG A 17 -1.61 3.71 -2.04
C ARG A 17 -2.33 2.60 -1.27
N LYS A 18 -3.20 1.82 -1.93
CA LYS A 18 -3.96 0.76 -1.26
C LYS A 18 -3.06 -0.28 -0.57
N HIS A 19 -1.88 -0.52 -1.11
CA HIS A 19 -0.90 -1.46 -0.56
C HIS A 19 0.13 -0.81 0.37
N MET A 20 0.09 0.51 0.54
CA MET A 20 0.88 1.21 1.54
C MET A 20 0.24 1.04 2.91
N ASP A 21 1.01 0.57 3.88
CA ASP A 21 0.51 0.37 5.23
C ASP A 21 0.19 1.70 5.92
N THR A 22 -1.01 1.82 6.49
CA THR A 22 -1.50 3.05 7.14
C THR A 22 -0.91 3.26 8.54
N SER A 23 -0.24 2.28 9.13
CA SER A 23 0.41 2.44 10.44
C SER A 23 1.90 2.73 10.29
N THR A 24 2.54 2.17 9.26
CA THR A 24 4.00 2.15 9.13
C THR A 24 4.51 2.75 7.82
N GLY A 25 3.67 2.88 6.79
CA GLY A 25 4.04 3.38 5.47
C GLY A 25 4.85 2.38 4.63
N TYR A 26 4.89 1.10 5.03
CA TYR A 26 5.57 0.05 4.28
C TYR A 26 4.73 -0.46 3.11
N VAL A 27 5.40 -0.79 2.01
CA VAL A 27 4.84 -1.37 0.79
C VAL A 27 5.62 -2.64 0.47
N PRO A 28 4.97 -3.78 0.22
CA PRO A 28 5.68 -5.01 -0.15
C PRO A 28 6.38 -4.87 -1.51
N ILE A 29 7.64 -5.31 -1.57
CA ILE A 29 8.45 -5.30 -2.81
C ILE A 29 7.84 -6.23 -3.86
N GLY A 30 7.12 -7.28 -3.46
CA GLY A 30 6.38 -8.13 -4.39
C GLY A 30 5.42 -7.32 -5.27
N LEU A 31 4.76 -6.30 -4.70
CA LEU A 31 3.90 -5.39 -5.46
C LEU A 31 4.69 -4.62 -6.52
N MET A 32 5.93 -4.24 -6.19
CA MET A 32 6.75 -3.46 -7.10
C MET A 32 7.04 -4.24 -8.39
N VAL A 33 7.27 -5.54 -8.27
CA VAL A 33 7.48 -6.45 -9.41
C VAL A 33 6.25 -6.54 -10.30
N GLU A 34 5.05 -6.31 -9.77
CA GLU A 34 3.83 -6.37 -10.55
C GLU A 34 3.62 -5.15 -11.45
N PHE A 35 4.26 -4.01 -11.16
CA PHE A 35 4.11 -2.80 -11.97
C PHE A 35 4.64 -2.98 -13.40
N SER A 36 3.91 -2.42 -14.35
CA SER A 36 4.21 -2.53 -15.77
C SER A 36 5.60 -2.00 -16.15
N GLN A 37 6.15 -0.98 -15.48
CA GLN A 37 7.52 -0.54 -15.77
C GLN A 37 8.55 -1.53 -15.23
N VAL A 38 8.38 -2.06 -14.03
CA VAL A 38 9.32 -3.04 -13.46
C VAL A 38 9.35 -4.31 -14.32
N LYS A 39 8.18 -4.75 -14.78
CA LYS A 39 8.05 -5.81 -15.81
C LYS A 39 8.75 -5.44 -17.12
N LYS A 40 8.60 -4.19 -17.59
CA LYS A 40 9.23 -3.69 -18.82
C LYS A 40 10.75 -3.67 -18.74
N TYR A 41 11.32 -3.30 -17.59
CA TYR A 41 12.76 -3.32 -17.33
C TYR A 41 13.28 -4.70 -16.93
N ARG A 42 12.41 -5.72 -16.86
CA ARG A 42 12.73 -7.10 -16.42
C ARG A 42 13.49 -7.16 -15.08
N THR A 43 13.24 -6.19 -14.21
CA THR A 43 13.95 -6.08 -12.94
C THR A 43 13.40 -7.12 -11.97
N SER A 44 14.29 -7.95 -11.43
CA SER A 44 13.92 -8.98 -10.46
C SER A 44 13.87 -8.43 -9.03
N ILE A 45 13.20 -9.11 -8.09
CA ILE A 45 13.21 -8.74 -6.66
C ILE A 45 14.62 -8.43 -6.11
N PRO A 46 15.65 -9.27 -6.33
CA PRO A 46 17.01 -8.98 -5.86
C PRO A 46 17.57 -7.66 -6.39
N GLU A 47 17.41 -7.38 -7.68
CA GLU A 47 17.86 -6.10 -8.25
C GLU A 47 17.09 -4.92 -7.64
N LEU A 48 15.78 -5.09 -7.43
CA LEU A 48 14.99 -4.03 -6.82
C LEU A 48 15.43 -3.75 -5.39
N LEU A 49 15.75 -4.80 -4.62
CA LEU A 49 16.34 -4.68 -3.29
C LEU A 49 17.63 -3.87 -3.37
N GLU A 50 18.59 -4.25 -4.21
CA GLU A 50 19.86 -3.53 -4.34
C GLU A 50 19.68 -2.05 -4.72
N VAL A 51 18.81 -1.77 -5.69
CA VAL A 51 18.51 -0.40 -6.15
C VAL A 51 17.86 0.43 -5.04
N ILE A 52 16.89 -0.13 -4.33
CA ILE A 52 16.24 0.57 -3.21
C ILE A 52 17.25 0.78 -2.07
N GLY A 53 18.20 -0.14 -1.89
CA GLY A 53 19.19 -0.08 -0.79
C GLY A 53 20.26 0.96 -1.00
N GLY A 54 20.62 1.20 -2.25
CA GLY A 54 21.48 2.31 -2.64
C GLY A 54 20.75 3.67 -2.66
N SER A 55 19.42 3.69 -2.62
CA SER A 55 18.67 4.95 -2.66
C SER A 55 18.69 5.67 -1.30
N LYS A 56 18.86 6.99 -1.35
CA LYS A 56 18.77 7.86 -0.17
C LYS A 56 17.35 8.29 0.18
N LYS A 57 16.39 8.13 -0.74
CA LYS A 57 15.00 8.55 -0.53
C LYS A 57 14.10 7.43 -0.01
N LEU A 58 14.50 6.18 -0.23
CA LEU A 58 13.75 5.01 0.18
C LEU A 58 14.49 4.23 1.25
N GLU A 59 13.73 3.51 2.06
CA GLU A 59 14.26 2.59 3.06
C GLU A 59 13.59 1.24 2.87
N MET A 60 14.37 0.19 2.76
CA MET A 60 13.88 -1.17 2.58
C MET A 60 14.18 -2.00 3.82
N ASP A 61 13.35 -3.03 4.01
CA ASP A 61 13.53 -4.06 5.01
C ASP A 61 13.73 -5.41 4.30
N ALA A 62 14.99 -5.87 4.20
CA ALA A 62 15.33 -7.09 3.46
C ALA A 62 14.70 -8.35 4.08
N THR A 63 14.54 -8.37 5.41
CA THR A 63 13.91 -9.46 6.15
C THR A 63 12.45 -9.63 5.79
N ARG A 64 11.71 -8.52 5.71
CA ARG A 64 10.26 -8.53 5.45
C ARG A 64 9.91 -8.29 3.99
N LYS A 65 10.91 -8.01 3.14
CA LYS A 65 10.77 -7.65 1.72
C LYS A 65 9.78 -6.51 1.51
N VAL A 66 9.88 -5.49 2.35
CA VAL A 66 9.06 -4.28 2.28
C VAL A 66 9.93 -3.06 2.04
N VAL A 67 9.35 -2.01 1.48
CA VAL A 67 9.99 -0.72 1.21
C VAL A 67 9.07 0.41 1.70
N ARG A 68 9.66 1.46 2.25
CA ARG A 68 8.97 2.69 2.66
C ARG A 68 9.74 3.93 2.21
N LEU A 69 9.07 5.07 2.28
CA LEU A 69 9.73 6.37 2.17
C LEU A 69 10.62 6.60 3.40
N ARG A 70 11.89 6.93 3.15
CA ARG A 70 12.84 7.34 4.19
C ARG A 70 12.49 8.73 4.72
N ASP A 71 11.97 9.58 3.83
CA ASP A 71 11.53 10.93 4.18
C ASP A 71 10.27 10.91 5.04
N GLU A 72 10.38 11.39 6.28
CA GLU A 72 9.29 11.36 7.25
C GLU A 72 8.11 12.24 6.83
N LYS A 73 8.36 13.40 6.20
CA LYS A 73 7.28 14.29 5.75
C LYS A 73 6.46 13.65 4.66
N GLU A 74 7.13 13.09 3.64
CA GLU A 74 6.45 12.37 2.56
C GLU A 74 5.70 11.15 3.11
N ARG A 75 6.36 10.36 3.97
CA ARG A 75 5.74 9.20 4.64
C ARG A 75 4.46 9.58 5.38
N LYS A 76 4.51 10.58 6.26
CA LYS A 76 3.36 10.97 7.09
C LYS A 76 2.20 11.50 6.24
N LYS A 77 2.50 12.28 5.20
CA LYS A 77 1.49 12.77 4.24
C LYS A 77 0.73 11.62 3.59
N TRP A 78 1.44 10.59 3.14
CA TRP A 78 0.82 9.47 2.44
C TRP A 78 0.12 8.49 3.37
N VAL A 79 0.66 8.27 4.57
CA VAL A 79 -0.01 7.52 5.63
C VAL A 79 -1.36 8.16 5.98
N ASP A 80 -1.38 9.47 6.23
CA ASP A 80 -2.62 10.21 6.57
C ASP A 80 -3.65 10.17 5.42
N ALA A 81 -3.19 10.39 4.18
CA ALA A 81 -4.04 10.27 3.00
C ALA A 81 -4.65 8.88 2.85
N ASN A 82 -3.91 7.83 3.23
CA ASN A 82 -4.36 6.46 3.10
C ASN A 82 -5.26 6.04 4.27
N VAL A 83 -5.03 6.55 5.48
CA VAL A 83 -5.98 6.45 6.61
C VAL A 83 -7.31 7.06 6.20
N LYS A 84 -7.29 8.30 5.67
CA LYS A 84 -8.50 8.97 5.20
C LYS A 84 -9.22 8.19 4.09
N ALA A 85 -8.47 7.59 3.16
CA ALA A 85 -9.04 6.74 2.11
C ALA A 85 -9.66 5.45 2.67
N LYS A 86 -9.00 4.79 3.64
CA LYS A 86 -9.50 3.60 4.34
C LYS A 86 -10.73 3.90 5.19
N GLU A 87 -10.77 5.02 5.90
CA GLU A 87 -11.93 5.46 6.66
C GLU A 87 -13.11 5.81 5.76
N ALA A 88 -12.86 6.43 4.60
CA ALA A 88 -13.88 6.64 3.58
C ALA A 88 -14.43 5.31 3.03
N GLU A 89 -13.59 4.29 2.83
CA GLU A 89 -14.06 2.95 2.43
C GLU A 89 -14.84 2.23 3.55
N ALA A 90 -14.35 2.30 4.79
CA ALA A 90 -14.99 1.67 5.96
C ALA A 90 -16.34 2.33 6.32
N SER A 91 -16.48 3.63 6.08
CA SER A 91 -17.76 4.34 6.23
C SER A 91 -18.69 4.17 5.03
N ALA A 92 -18.17 3.78 3.86
CA ALA A 92 -18.94 3.52 2.66
C ALA A 92 -19.43 2.06 2.54
N THR A 93 -19.15 1.18 3.50
CA THR A 93 -19.86 -0.11 3.57
C THR A 93 -21.31 0.13 4.02
N PRO A 94 -22.33 -0.07 3.14
CA PRO A 94 -23.68 -0.20 3.63
C PRO A 94 -23.71 -1.45 4.50
N SER A 95 -24.08 -1.25 5.77
CA SER A 95 -24.55 -2.31 6.66
C SER A 95 -25.48 -3.22 5.86
N GLN A 96 -25.01 -4.43 5.51
CA GLN A 96 -25.86 -5.44 4.89
C GLN A 96 -26.87 -5.86 5.95
N GLY A 97 -28.07 -5.29 5.75
CA GLY A 97 -29.39 -5.73 6.15
C GLY A 97 -29.48 -6.91 7.10
N GLY A 98 -30.16 -6.66 8.22
CA GLY A 98 -30.66 -7.70 9.10
C GLY A 98 -31.49 -8.74 8.35
N ILE A 99 -31.29 -10.00 8.72
CA ILE A 99 -32.35 -11.00 8.65
C ILE A 99 -32.74 -11.34 10.09
N ALA A 100 -33.81 -10.70 10.55
CA ALA A 100 -34.56 -11.19 11.68
C ALA A 100 -35.00 -12.63 11.36
N SER A 101 -34.45 -13.61 12.07
CA SER A 101 -34.96 -14.98 12.04
C SER A 101 -36.21 -15.05 12.93
N PRO A 102 -37.35 -15.58 12.45
CA PRO A 102 -38.55 -15.72 13.27
C PRO A 102 -38.39 -16.85 14.30
N PRO A 103 -39.20 -16.86 15.38
CA PRO A 103 -39.04 -17.81 16.48
C PRO A 103 -39.40 -19.24 16.04
N ARG A 104 -38.60 -20.23 16.46
CA ARG A 104 -38.90 -21.66 16.29
C ARG A 104 -40.18 -22.01 17.04
N LYS A 105 -41.17 -22.57 16.33
CA LYS A 105 -42.23 -23.37 16.96
C LYS A 105 -41.63 -24.68 17.47
N ALA A 106 -42.00 -25.01 18.71
CA ALA A 106 -41.67 -26.25 19.42
C ALA A 106 -42.40 -27.48 18.80
N PRO A 107 -41.90 -28.70 19.02
CA PRO A 107 -42.66 -29.93 18.81
C PRO A 107 -43.76 -30.13 19.86
#